data_AF-A0AA85IXH0-F1
#
_entry.id   AF-A0AA85IXH0-F1
#
_cell.length_a   1.000
_cell.length_b   1.000
_cell.length_c   1.000
_cell.angle_alpha   90.00
_cell.angle_beta   90.00
_cell.angle_gamma   90.00
#
_symmetry.space_group_name_H-M   'P 1'
#
loop_
_entity.id
_entity.type
_entity.pdbx_description
1 polymer ?
#
loop_
_entity_poly.entity_id
_entity_poly.type
_entity_poly.pdbx_seq_one_letter_code
_entity_poly.pdbx_strand_id
1 'polypeptide(L)'
;MEMYCRYMDDTFVVYDEGLNSDLILNNFNNAHPAVHFTYEGEYNDSLHFLDVLLTRREDGSIKRTIFRKLETKAQYTHFLSFVPMKYKRNLIRCLAFRARSICSEECVEKELQIIRDILSENGYPEKFIKANIGYNSRKHELTTVEKKPLFLRLQFKGDTPAEILSQRLTRAIKKTFYSARLCLSFTSRPMFTQQLKDALPNLSSSSCIYHFNCSCGSSYIGRTIRQVRLRVREHLPAWFSRGEIKCIKSSILSHLVDTGHRIDVNTAFRVIYRIPKSLSRTVRLRLLHIAEAVAIRSTKPELCIQKEHVQTLFLPWPTLD
;
A
#
# COMPACT_ATOMS: atom_id res chain seq x y z
N MET A 1 -7.33 39.14 -6.64
CA MET A 1 -6.95 37.82 -6.09
C MET A 1 -5.86 38.08 -5.07
N GLU A 2 -6.21 38.02 -3.79
CA GLU A 2 -5.33 38.42 -2.69
C GLU A 2 -4.46 37.24 -2.20
N MET A 3 -4.98 36.01 -2.29
CA MET A 3 -4.25 34.83 -1.85
C MET A 3 -4.57 33.62 -2.74
N TYR A 4 -3.54 32.87 -3.11
CA TYR A 4 -3.65 31.57 -3.77
C TYR A 4 -2.74 30.57 -3.06
N CYS A 5 -3.30 29.45 -2.62
CA CYS A 5 -2.56 28.34 -2.02
C CYS A 5 -3.02 27.03 -2.65
N ARG A 6 -2.10 26.07 -2.78
CA ARG A 6 -2.37 24.77 -3.38
C ARG A 6 -1.74 23.66 -2.54
N TYR A 7 -2.52 22.63 -2.25
CA TYR A 7 -2.07 21.39 -1.64
C TYR A 7 -2.50 20.21 -2.51
N MET A 8 -1.55 19.58 -3.20
CA MET A 8 -1.84 18.59 -4.25
C MET A 8 -2.87 19.12 -5.25
N ASP A 9 -4.06 18.54 -5.30
CA ASP A 9 -5.14 18.90 -6.23
C ASP A 9 -6.10 19.94 -5.63
N ASP A 10 -6.03 20.18 -4.31
CA ASP A 10 -6.90 21.13 -3.62
C ASP A 10 -6.30 22.54 -3.67
N THR A 11 -7.14 23.52 -3.99
CA THR A 11 -6.75 24.94 -4.06
C THR A 11 -7.58 25.78 -3.10
N PHE A 12 -6.95 26.75 -2.47
CA PHE A 12 -7.57 27.72 -1.58
C PHE A 12 -7.32 29.11 -2.16
N VAL A 13 -8.40 29.85 -2.41
CA VAL A 13 -8.33 31.15 -3.08
C VAL A 13 -9.10 32.18 -2.26
N VAL A 14 -8.47 33.33 -2.03
CA VAL A 14 -9.11 34.53 -1.47
C VAL A 14 -9.07 35.63 -2.53
N TYR A 15 -10.21 36.25 -2.76
CA TYR A 15 -10.39 37.30 -3.76
C TYR A 15 -11.38 38.35 -3.27
N ASP A 16 -11.30 39.55 -3.85
CA ASP A 16 -12.16 40.68 -3.50
C ASP A 16 -13.62 40.42 -3.85
N GLU A 17 -14.54 40.95 -3.04
CA GLU A 17 -15.99 40.75 -3.20
C GLU A 17 -16.52 41.18 -4.59
N GLY A 18 -15.82 42.08 -5.28
CA GLY A 18 -16.17 42.52 -6.64
C GLY A 18 -15.86 41.51 -7.76
N LEU A 19 -15.16 40.40 -7.47
CA LEU A 19 -14.85 39.35 -8.44
C LEU A 19 -15.88 38.22 -8.36
N ASN A 20 -16.41 37.82 -9.51
CA ASN A 20 -17.35 36.69 -9.59
C ASN A 20 -16.59 35.35 -9.58
N SER A 21 -16.99 34.43 -8.70
CA SER A 21 -16.45 33.06 -8.60
C SER A 21 -16.53 32.27 -9.90
N ASP A 22 -17.62 32.41 -10.66
CA ASP A 22 -17.82 31.72 -11.94
C ASP A 22 -16.84 32.20 -13.01
N LEU A 23 -16.50 33.49 -13.00
CA LEU A 23 -15.50 34.04 -13.92
C LEU A 23 -14.12 33.45 -13.61
N ILE A 24 -13.77 33.36 -12.33
CA ILE A 24 -12.52 32.74 -11.89
C ILE A 24 -12.52 31.27 -12.33
N LEU A 25 -13.58 30.51 -12.04
CA LEU A 25 -13.72 29.11 -12.41
C LEU A 25 -13.55 28.89 -13.92
N ASN A 26 -14.20 29.72 -14.73
CA ASN A 26 -14.11 29.65 -16.19
C ASN A 26 -12.68 29.90 -16.67
N ASN A 27 -11.96 30.85 -16.08
CA ASN A 27 -10.55 31.08 -16.40
C ASN A 27 -9.67 29.86 -16.07
N PHE A 28 -9.93 29.19 -14.95
CA PHE A 28 -9.23 27.95 -14.60
C PHE A 28 -9.55 26.80 -15.58
N ASN A 29 -10.82 26.64 -15.96
CA ASN A 29 -11.27 25.60 -16.90
C ASN A 29 -10.80 25.84 -18.34
N ASN A 30 -10.57 27.09 -18.72
CA ASN A 30 -10.02 27.44 -20.03
C ASN A 30 -8.50 27.17 -20.15
N ALA A 31 -7.81 26.89 -19.04
CA ALA A 31 -6.36 26.69 -19.06
C ALA A 31 -5.95 25.38 -19.76
N HIS A 32 -6.74 24.31 -19.66
CA HIS A 32 -6.43 23.03 -20.31
C HIS A 32 -7.67 22.15 -20.55
N PRO A 33 -7.89 21.60 -21.77
CA PRO A 33 -9.11 20.87 -22.12
C PRO A 33 -9.32 19.55 -21.33
N ALA A 34 -8.25 18.96 -20.79
CA ALA A 34 -8.32 17.72 -20.01
C ALA A 34 -8.49 17.92 -18.49
N VAL A 35 -8.49 19.16 -18.00
CA VAL A 35 -8.59 19.45 -16.55
C VAL A 35 -9.83 20.30 -16.33
N HIS A 36 -10.72 19.84 -15.46
CA HIS A 36 -11.93 20.58 -15.09
C HIS A 36 -11.93 20.77 -13.58
N PHE A 37 -11.94 22.03 -13.18
CA PHE A 37 -12.04 22.49 -11.82
C PHE A 37 -13.51 22.64 -11.44
N THR A 38 -13.77 22.40 -10.16
CA THR A 38 -14.99 22.74 -9.44
C THR A 38 -14.56 23.52 -8.20
N TYR A 39 -15.44 24.36 -7.67
CA TYR A 39 -15.16 25.07 -6.43
C TYR A 39 -16.31 24.90 -5.43
N GLU A 40 -15.99 25.09 -4.17
CA GLU A 40 -16.95 25.22 -3.08
C GLU A 40 -16.78 26.63 -2.50
N GLY A 41 -17.88 27.39 -2.45
CA GLY A 41 -17.89 28.74 -1.90
C GLY A 41 -18.00 28.75 -0.38
N GLU A 42 -17.64 29.87 0.23
CA GLU A 42 -17.94 30.13 1.64
C GLU A 42 -19.47 30.09 1.86
N TYR A 43 -19.91 29.35 2.87
CA TYR A 43 -21.32 29.25 3.25
C TYR A 43 -21.46 29.44 4.75
N ASN A 44 -22.33 30.36 5.17
CA ASN A 44 -22.49 30.77 6.57
C ASN A 44 -21.14 31.11 7.24
N ASP A 45 -20.38 32.01 6.60
CA ASP A 45 -19.07 32.48 7.05
C ASP A 45 -18.05 31.35 7.28
N SER A 46 -18.29 30.20 6.67
CA SER A 46 -17.50 29.00 6.89
C SER A 46 -17.09 28.35 5.57
N LEU A 47 -15.83 27.93 5.52
CA LEU A 47 -15.27 27.19 4.41
C LEU A 47 -14.32 26.14 4.97
N HIS A 48 -14.41 24.91 4.50
CA HIS A 48 -13.47 23.89 4.89
C HIS A 48 -12.35 23.80 3.86
N PHE A 49 -11.13 23.56 4.34
CA PHE A 49 -9.98 23.27 3.50
C PHE A 49 -9.23 22.10 4.12
N LEU A 50 -9.12 21.01 3.34
CA LEU A 50 -8.61 19.72 3.81
C LEU A 50 -9.38 19.23 5.05
N ASP A 51 -8.70 19.17 6.19
CA ASP A 51 -9.18 18.65 7.44
C ASP A 51 -9.47 19.75 8.48
N VAL A 52 -9.52 21.00 8.02
CA VAL A 52 -9.76 22.20 8.84
C VAL A 52 -11.02 22.91 8.36
N LEU A 53 -11.91 23.23 9.30
CA LEU A 53 -13.02 24.14 9.08
C LEU A 53 -12.59 25.54 9.53
N LEU A 54 -12.63 26.49 8.59
CA LEU A 54 -12.36 27.89 8.81
C LEU A 54 -13.70 28.60 8.94
N THR A 55 -13.92 29.31 10.05
CA THR A 55 -15.09 30.14 10.26
C THR A 55 -14.64 31.57 10.54
N ARG A 56 -15.11 32.52 9.74
CA ARG A 56 -14.86 33.94 9.93
C ARG A 56 -15.60 34.44 11.16
N ARG A 57 -14.93 35.20 12.00
CA ARG A 57 -15.53 35.87 13.15
C ARG A 57 -15.94 37.30 12.77
N GLU A 58 -16.81 37.90 13.59
CA GLU A 58 -17.27 39.29 13.43
C GLU A 58 -16.11 40.30 13.45
N ASP A 59 -15.03 39.99 14.17
CA ASP A 59 -13.81 40.82 14.24
C ASP A 59 -12.86 40.62 13.03
N GLY A 60 -13.26 39.80 12.05
CA GLY A 60 -12.46 39.45 10.88
C GLY A 60 -11.40 38.37 11.12
N SER A 61 -11.22 37.90 12.36
CA SER A 61 -10.30 36.80 12.65
C SER A 61 -10.87 35.44 12.24
N ILE A 62 -10.00 34.44 12.03
CA ILE A 62 -10.42 33.10 11.61
C ILE A 62 -10.41 32.14 12.80
N LYS A 63 -11.59 31.60 13.09
CA LYS A 63 -11.77 30.47 13.99
C LYS A 63 -11.48 29.17 13.24
N ARG A 64 -10.69 28.29 13.87
CA ARG A 64 -10.30 27.01 13.28
C ARG A 64 -10.85 25.86 14.11
N THR A 65 -11.46 24.89 13.46
CA THR A 65 -11.87 23.61 14.06
C THR A 65 -11.54 22.44 13.13
N ILE A 66 -11.62 21.20 13.61
CA ILE A 66 -11.36 20.02 12.78
C ILE A 66 -12.62 19.69 11.96
N PHE A 67 -12.48 19.70 10.64
CA PHE A 67 -13.55 19.29 9.74
C PHE A 67 -13.66 17.76 9.68
N ARG A 68 -14.89 17.25 9.73
CA ARG A 68 -15.21 15.83 9.57
C ARG A 68 -16.38 15.71 8.60
N LYS A 69 -16.22 14.89 7.55
CA LYS A 69 -17.32 14.58 6.64
C LYS A 69 -18.42 13.82 7.39
N LEU A 70 -19.67 14.27 7.25
CA LEU A 70 -20.85 13.72 7.95
C LEU A 70 -20.99 12.19 7.79
N GLU A 71 -20.62 11.66 6.64
CA GLU A 71 -20.77 10.25 6.29
C GLU A 71 -19.64 9.36 6.83
N THR A 72 -18.56 9.95 7.35
CA THR A 72 -17.38 9.19 7.77
C THR A 72 -17.53 8.74 9.21
N LYS A 73 -17.79 7.45 9.43
CA LYS A 73 -17.66 6.85 10.78
C LYS A 73 -16.22 7.01 11.25
N ALA A 74 -16.03 7.50 12.47
CA ALA A 74 -14.72 7.71 13.08
C ALA A 74 -14.10 6.37 13.56
N GLN A 75 -13.83 5.48 12.61
CA GLN A 75 -13.30 4.15 12.87
C GLN A 75 -11.78 4.21 13.00
N TYR A 76 -11.30 3.94 14.21
CA TYR A 76 -9.88 3.80 14.51
C TYR A 76 -9.55 2.33 14.83
N THR A 77 -8.29 2.08 15.17
CA THR A 77 -7.87 0.76 15.65
C THR A 77 -8.54 0.46 16.99
N HIS A 78 -9.42 -0.53 17.02
CA HIS A 78 -10.11 -0.97 18.24
C HIS A 78 -9.11 -1.36 19.35
N PHE A 79 -9.44 -1.09 20.61
CA PHE A 79 -8.53 -1.31 21.73
C PHE A 79 -8.09 -2.77 21.91
N LEU A 80 -8.89 -3.75 21.49
CA LEU A 80 -8.52 -5.17 21.55
C LEU A 80 -7.72 -5.67 20.34
N SER A 81 -7.43 -4.80 19.35
CA SER A 81 -6.69 -5.21 18.15
C SER A 81 -5.31 -5.75 18.48
N PHE A 82 -4.86 -6.76 17.74
CA PHE A 82 -3.53 -7.37 17.88
C PHE A 82 -2.43 -6.48 17.28
N VAL A 83 -2.18 -5.36 17.95
CA VAL A 83 -1.13 -4.37 17.64
C VAL A 83 -0.45 -3.93 18.93
N PRO A 84 0.81 -3.46 18.87
CA PRO A 84 1.52 -2.99 20.06
C PRO A 84 0.77 -1.91 20.84
N MET A 85 0.83 -1.94 22.17
CA MET A 85 0.25 -0.89 23.04
C MET A 85 0.78 0.50 22.71
N LYS A 86 2.03 0.60 22.24
CA LYS A 86 2.62 1.85 21.77
C LYS A 86 1.78 2.51 20.67
N TYR A 87 1.19 1.75 19.77
CA TYR A 87 0.42 2.29 18.65
C TYR A 87 -0.92 2.85 19.13
N LYS A 88 -1.61 2.12 20.01
CA LYS A 88 -2.83 2.56 20.70
C LYS A 88 -2.59 3.85 21.48
N ARG A 89 -1.47 3.91 22.21
CA ARG A 89 -1.06 5.12 22.95
C ARG A 89 -0.77 6.31 22.03
N ASN A 90 -0.04 6.05 20.94
CA ASN A 90 0.34 7.09 20.00
C ASN A 90 -0.86 7.62 19.21
N LEU A 91 -1.87 6.79 18.92
CA LEU A 91 -3.10 7.24 18.29
C LEU A 91 -3.74 8.38 19.09
N ILE A 92 -3.97 8.17 20.39
CA ILE A 92 -4.56 9.18 21.29
C ILE A 92 -3.73 10.46 21.29
N ARG A 93 -2.40 10.32 21.41
CA ARG A 93 -1.47 11.47 21.43
C ARG A 93 -1.48 12.23 20.12
N CYS A 94 -1.54 11.54 18.97
CA CYS A 94 -1.59 12.17 17.66
C CYS A 94 -2.90 12.92 17.45
N LEU A 95 -4.04 12.35 17.83
CA LEU A 95 -5.34 13.03 17.75
C LEU A 95 -5.37 14.27 18.64
N ALA A 96 -4.92 14.15 19.89
CA ALA A 96 -4.90 15.26 20.83
C ALA A 96 -3.87 16.34 20.46
N PHE A 97 -2.75 15.96 19.84
CA PHE A 97 -1.77 16.91 19.30
C PHE A 97 -2.35 17.67 18.10
N ARG A 98 -3.01 16.96 17.18
CA ARG A 98 -3.68 17.54 16.02
C ARG A 98 -4.76 18.54 16.43
N ALA A 99 -5.62 18.18 17.39
CA ALA A 99 -6.63 19.08 17.94
C ALA A 99 -6.03 20.39 18.48
N ARG A 100 -4.95 20.30 19.26
CA ARG A 100 -4.27 21.48 19.82
C ARG A 100 -3.52 22.31 18.78
N SER A 101 -3.06 21.69 17.70
CA SER A 101 -2.29 22.38 16.66
C SER A 101 -3.20 23.11 15.66
N ILE A 102 -4.40 22.57 15.42
CA ILE A 102 -5.33 23.09 14.42
C ILE A 102 -6.37 24.03 15.04
N CYS A 103 -7.00 23.61 16.15
CA CYS A 103 -8.14 24.34 16.69
C CYS A 103 -7.71 25.66 17.34
N SER A 104 -8.57 26.68 17.23
CA SER A 104 -8.48 27.87 18.09
C SER A 104 -8.67 27.47 19.56
N GLU A 105 -8.02 28.20 20.48
CA GLU A 105 -7.91 27.86 21.90
C GLU A 105 -9.27 27.55 22.55
N GLU A 106 -10.30 28.32 22.22
CA GLU A 106 -11.65 28.16 22.76
C GLU A 106 -12.38 26.89 22.27
N CYS A 107 -11.89 26.27 21.19
CA CYS A 107 -12.46 25.05 20.61
C CYS A 107 -11.71 23.78 21.00
N VAL A 108 -10.51 23.90 21.56
CA VAL A 108 -9.65 22.75 21.85
C VAL A 108 -10.33 21.75 22.79
N GLU A 109 -10.94 22.21 23.89
CA GLU A 109 -11.53 21.27 24.85
C GLU A 109 -12.77 20.56 24.30
N LYS A 110 -13.59 21.26 23.49
CA LYS A 110 -14.72 20.64 22.78
C LYS A 110 -14.24 19.55 21.83
N GLU A 111 -13.17 19.83 21.08
CA GLU A 111 -12.57 18.86 20.16
C GLU A 111 -11.94 17.67 20.89
N LEU A 112 -11.28 17.91 22.03
CA LEU A 112 -10.76 16.85 22.88
C LEU A 112 -11.88 15.97 23.44
N GLN A 113 -13.04 16.55 23.77
CA GLN A 113 -14.20 15.77 24.20
C GLN A 113 -14.70 14.85 23.08
N ILE A 114 -14.85 15.35 21.86
CA ILE A 114 -15.23 14.53 20.70
C ILE A 114 -14.23 13.38 20.50
N ILE A 115 -12.93 13.64 20.67
CA ILE A 115 -11.90 12.59 20.59
C ILE A 115 -12.06 11.54 21.69
N ARG A 116 -12.42 11.93 22.92
CA ARG A 116 -12.69 10.97 24.01
C ARG A 116 -13.87 10.07 23.65
N ASP A 117 -14.96 10.65 23.16
CA ASP A 117 -16.17 9.92 22.80
C ASP A 117 -15.88 8.90 21.69
N ILE A 118 -15.20 9.34 20.62
CA ILE A 118 -14.77 8.45 19.53
C ILE A 118 -13.87 7.32 20.04
N LEU A 119 -12.89 7.61 20.91
CA LEU A 119 -12.00 6.59 21.44
C LEU A 119 -12.75 5.58 22.32
N SER A 120 -13.72 6.05 23.11
CA SER A 120 -14.60 5.20 23.91
C SER A 120 -15.45 4.28 23.02
N GLU A 121 -16.01 4.79 21.93
CA GLU A 121 -16.71 3.97 20.91
C GLU A 121 -15.79 2.92 20.28
N ASN A 122 -14.49 3.22 20.15
CA ASN A 122 -13.47 2.27 19.68
C ASN A 122 -12.93 1.34 20.80
N GLY A 123 -13.58 1.30 21.97
CA GLY A 123 -13.31 0.37 23.07
C GLY A 123 -12.14 0.76 23.97
N TYR A 124 -11.64 2.00 23.91
CA TYR A 124 -10.51 2.43 24.74
C TYR A 124 -10.95 2.66 26.19
N PRO A 125 -10.24 2.10 27.19
CA PRO A 125 -10.56 2.36 28.59
C PRO A 125 -10.36 3.82 28.98
N GLU A 126 -11.30 4.39 29.74
CA GLU A 126 -11.28 5.80 30.14
C GLU A 126 -9.97 6.22 30.84
N LYS A 127 -9.47 5.37 31.75
CA LYS A 127 -8.18 5.59 32.43
C LYS A 127 -7.01 5.68 31.44
N PHE A 128 -7.05 4.88 30.37
CA PHE A 128 -6.03 4.88 29.34
C PHE A 128 -6.09 6.14 28.47
N ILE A 129 -7.31 6.63 28.17
CA ILE A 129 -7.53 7.88 27.45
C ILE A 129 -7.00 9.06 28.27
N LYS A 130 -7.45 9.21 29.52
CA LYS A 130 -7.04 10.28 30.42
C LYS A 130 -5.52 10.35 30.59
N ALA A 131 -4.86 9.21 30.73
CA ALA A 131 -3.40 9.14 30.90
C ALA A 131 -2.60 9.60 29.66
N ASN A 132 -3.20 9.60 28.47
CA ASN A 132 -2.47 9.83 27.21
C ASN A 132 -2.97 11.01 26.38
N ILE A 133 -4.14 11.56 26.70
CA ILE A 133 -4.71 12.72 26.02
C ILE A 133 -4.03 14.04 26.42
N GLY A 134 -3.45 14.07 27.62
CA GLY A 134 -2.75 15.23 28.17
C GLY A 134 -1.55 15.68 27.34
N TYR A 135 -1.16 16.94 27.54
CA TYR A 135 0.01 17.52 26.90
C TYR A 135 1.27 16.82 27.40
N ASN A 136 2.04 16.23 26.48
CA ASN A 136 3.36 15.69 26.79
C ASN A 136 4.39 16.56 26.07
N SER A 137 5.03 17.47 26.80
CA SER A 137 6.23 18.15 26.32
C SER A 137 7.36 17.11 26.24
N ARG A 138 7.46 16.43 25.09
CA ARG A 138 8.72 15.75 24.80
C ARG A 138 9.75 16.83 24.59
N LYS A 139 10.66 16.99 25.57
CA LYS A 139 11.91 17.69 25.34
C LYS A 139 12.56 17.05 24.12
N HIS A 140 12.58 17.78 23.01
CA HIS A 140 13.42 17.40 21.88
C HIS A 140 14.84 17.53 22.37
N GLU A 141 15.53 16.40 22.55
CA GLU A 141 16.98 16.43 22.73
C GLU A 141 17.56 17.04 21.46
N LEU A 142 18.10 18.25 21.58
CA LEU A 142 18.84 18.92 20.52
C LEU A 142 20.04 18.02 20.21
N THR A 143 19.95 17.29 19.10
CA THR A 143 21.03 16.43 18.65
C THR A 143 21.99 17.32 17.87
N THR A 144 23.27 17.36 18.25
CA THR A 144 24.30 18.17 17.57
C THR A 144 24.58 17.69 16.15
N VAL A 145 24.27 16.42 15.84
CA VAL A 145 24.41 15.82 14.51
C VAL A 145 23.16 14.99 14.19
N GLU A 146 22.66 15.13 12.96
CA GLU A 146 21.52 14.37 12.48
C GLU A 146 21.87 12.87 12.35
N LYS A 147 21.03 12.01 12.93
CA LYS A 147 21.20 10.56 12.86
C LYS A 147 20.46 9.98 11.66
N LYS A 148 21.16 9.15 10.87
CA LYS A 148 20.58 8.47 9.71
C LYS A 148 19.50 7.47 10.15
N PRO A 149 18.25 7.56 9.65
CA PRO A 149 17.20 6.66 10.06
C PRO A 149 17.42 5.25 9.48
N LEU A 150 17.40 4.24 10.35
CA LEU A 150 17.42 2.83 9.97
C LEU A 150 16.04 2.23 10.21
N PHE A 151 15.34 1.87 9.14
CA PHE A 151 14.01 1.27 9.24
C PHE A 151 14.08 -0.24 9.31
N LEU A 152 13.47 -0.83 10.33
CA LEU A 152 13.35 -2.27 10.46
C LEU A 152 11.89 -2.65 10.75
N ARG A 153 11.39 -3.60 9.97
CA ARG A 153 10.03 -4.12 10.08
C ARG A 153 10.06 -5.55 10.63
N LEU A 154 9.34 -5.79 11.72
CA LEU A 154 9.27 -7.07 12.41
C LEU A 154 7.82 -7.54 12.55
N GLN A 155 7.60 -8.84 12.70
CA GLN A 155 6.28 -9.36 13.01
C GLN A 155 5.93 -9.08 14.47
N PHE A 156 4.71 -8.62 14.71
CA PHE A 156 4.19 -8.48 16.07
C PHE A 156 3.83 -9.86 16.62
N LYS A 157 4.41 -10.22 17.78
CA LYS A 157 4.16 -11.49 18.48
C LYS A 157 3.68 -11.26 19.93
N GLY A 158 3.11 -10.09 20.19
CA GLY A 158 2.74 -9.63 21.53
C GLY A 158 3.66 -8.54 22.07
N ASP A 159 3.21 -7.86 23.11
CA ASP A 159 3.89 -6.69 23.68
C ASP A 159 5.22 -7.06 24.34
N THR A 160 5.28 -8.13 25.14
CA THR A 160 6.53 -8.54 25.83
C THR A 160 7.66 -8.87 24.84
N PRO A 161 7.47 -9.71 23.79
CA PRO A 161 8.51 -9.92 22.79
C PRO A 161 8.87 -8.63 22.04
N ALA A 162 7.88 -7.79 21.70
CA ALA A 162 8.11 -6.54 20.98
C ALA A 162 8.95 -5.56 21.80
N GLU A 163 8.71 -5.48 23.11
CA GLU A 163 9.48 -4.64 24.03
C GLU A 163 10.91 -5.14 24.18
N ILE A 164 11.10 -6.43 24.46
CA ILE A 164 12.44 -7.04 24.60
C ILE A 164 13.26 -6.83 23.33
N LEU A 165 12.68 -7.11 22.15
CA LEU A 165 13.33 -6.90 20.86
C LEU A 165 13.68 -5.43 20.65
N SER A 166 12.75 -4.52 20.93
CA SER A 166 12.97 -3.08 20.78
C SER A 166 14.13 -2.60 21.64
N GLN A 167 14.17 -3.03 22.90
CA GLN A 167 15.24 -2.65 23.83
C GLN A 167 16.60 -3.23 23.39
N ARG A 168 16.66 -4.53 23.03
CA ARG A 168 17.90 -5.19 22.61
C ARG A 168 18.47 -4.58 21.34
N LEU A 169 17.63 -4.37 20.32
CA LEU A 169 18.05 -3.78 19.04
C LEU A 169 18.49 -2.33 19.22
N THR A 170 17.75 -1.55 20.01
CA THR A 170 18.12 -0.16 20.30
C THR A 170 19.45 -0.09 21.04
N ARG A 171 19.68 -0.96 22.04
CA ARG A 171 20.95 -1.04 22.77
C ARG A 171 22.10 -1.46 21.86
N ALA A 172 21.90 -2.46 20.99
CA ALA A 172 22.92 -2.91 20.05
C ALA A 172 23.31 -1.78 19.08
N ILE A 173 22.33 -1.14 18.44
CA ILE A 173 22.58 -0.07 17.46
C ILE A 173 23.22 1.16 18.13
N LYS A 174 22.80 1.54 19.34
CA LYS A 174 23.45 2.63 20.07
C LYS A 174 24.92 2.35 20.35
N LYS A 175 25.32 1.08 20.52
CA LYS A 175 26.71 0.67 20.76
C LYS A 175 27.52 0.57 19.46
N THR A 176 26.95 0.00 18.39
CA THR A 176 27.69 -0.31 17.15
C THR A 176 27.58 0.76 16.07
N PHE A 177 26.47 1.48 16.01
CA PHE A 177 26.16 2.46 14.97
C PHE A 177 25.54 3.72 15.58
N TYR A 178 26.36 4.50 16.30
CA TYR A 178 25.90 5.70 17.02
C TYR A 178 25.20 6.75 16.13
N SER A 179 25.66 6.86 14.88
CA SER A 179 25.10 7.75 13.85
C SER A 179 23.76 7.28 13.29
N ALA A 180 23.27 6.10 13.67
CA ALA A 180 22.00 5.56 13.20
C ALA A 180 20.88 5.74 14.24
N ARG A 181 19.68 6.08 13.75
CA ARG A 181 18.45 6.10 14.55
C ARG A 181 17.53 4.96 14.13
N LEU A 182 17.43 3.95 15.00
CA LEU A 182 16.55 2.81 14.75
C LEU A 182 15.07 3.23 14.76
N CYS A 183 14.37 2.91 13.67
CA CYS A 183 12.94 3.09 13.46
C CYS A 183 12.28 1.72 13.33
N LEU A 184 11.81 1.16 14.45
CA LEU A 184 11.12 -0.13 14.49
C LEU A 184 9.64 0.01 14.17
N SER A 185 9.18 -0.81 13.23
CA SER A 185 7.77 -1.02 12.92
C SER A 185 7.40 -2.48 13.14
N PHE A 186 6.33 -2.72 13.88
CA PHE A 186 5.76 -4.04 14.08
C PHE A 186 4.52 -4.18 13.21
N THR A 187 4.45 -5.27 12.46
CA THR A 187 3.29 -5.59 11.61
C THR A 187 2.63 -6.87 12.09
N SER A 188 1.31 -6.81 12.28
CA SER A 188 0.47 -7.99 12.40
C SER A 188 0.10 -8.51 11.01
N ARG A 189 -0.14 -9.82 10.90
CA ARG A 189 -0.75 -10.40 9.70
C ARG A 189 -2.26 -10.35 9.89
N PRO A 190 -3.02 -9.78 8.95
CA PRO A 190 -4.47 -9.83 9.04
C PRO A 190 -4.91 -11.29 8.96
N MET A 191 -5.84 -11.71 9.83
CA MET A 191 -6.40 -13.06 9.77
C MET A 191 -7.20 -13.27 8.48
N PHE A 192 -7.88 -12.23 8.02
CA PHE A 192 -8.64 -12.22 6.78
C PHE A 192 -7.96 -11.33 5.76
N THR A 193 -7.61 -11.91 4.61
CA THR A 193 -7.15 -11.12 3.46
C THR A 193 -8.38 -10.67 2.69
N GLN A 194 -8.94 -9.53 3.06
CA GLN A 194 -10.02 -8.94 2.28
C GLN A 194 -9.44 -8.42 0.97
N GLN A 195 -9.90 -8.96 -0.14
CA GLN A 195 -9.49 -8.48 -1.45
C GLN A 195 -10.26 -7.19 -1.76
N LEU A 196 -9.75 -6.06 -1.26
CA LEU A 196 -10.34 -4.72 -1.41
C LEU A 196 -10.25 -4.15 -2.83
N LYS A 197 -9.57 -4.86 -3.75
CA LYS A 197 -9.40 -4.45 -5.14
C LYS A 197 -9.83 -5.56 -6.06
N ASP A 198 -10.41 -5.21 -7.20
CA ASP A 198 -10.87 -6.17 -8.19
C ASP A 198 -9.78 -7.20 -8.54
N ALA A 199 -10.22 -8.45 -8.72
CA ALA A 199 -9.34 -9.49 -9.21
C ALA A 199 -8.86 -9.10 -10.61
N LEU A 200 -7.58 -8.73 -10.72
CA LEU A 200 -6.98 -8.48 -12.02
C LEU A 200 -7.06 -9.75 -12.86
N PRO A 201 -7.38 -9.64 -14.17
CA PRO A 201 -7.37 -10.78 -15.08
C PRO A 201 -6.07 -11.58 -14.97
N ASN A 202 -6.15 -12.90 -15.13
CA ASN A 202 -5.00 -13.80 -14.97
C ASN A 202 -3.80 -13.37 -15.81
N LEU A 203 -4.05 -12.94 -17.06
CA LEU A 203 -3.01 -12.51 -17.99
C LEU A 203 -2.31 -11.19 -17.60
N SER A 204 -2.94 -10.37 -16.75
CA SER A 204 -2.36 -9.12 -16.21
C SER A 204 -1.48 -9.35 -14.99
N SER A 205 -1.41 -10.59 -14.49
CA SER A 205 -0.55 -10.97 -13.38
C SER A 205 0.94 -10.88 -13.75
N SER A 206 1.77 -10.46 -12.80
CA SER A 206 3.22 -10.31 -12.95
C SER A 206 3.94 -11.02 -11.80
N SER A 207 5.20 -11.41 -11.97
CA SER A 207 5.98 -12.12 -10.95
C SER A 207 5.28 -13.40 -10.49
N CYS A 208 4.96 -14.25 -11.45
CA CYS A 208 4.18 -15.45 -11.25
C CYS A 208 4.67 -16.62 -12.10
N ILE A 209 4.17 -17.80 -11.75
CA ILE A 209 4.30 -19.02 -12.53
C ILE A 209 2.95 -19.25 -13.21
N TYR A 210 3.00 -19.50 -14.50
CA TYR A 210 1.85 -19.87 -15.31
C TYR A 210 1.99 -21.29 -15.83
N HIS A 211 0.83 -21.91 -16.00
CA HIS A 211 0.64 -23.21 -16.60
C HIS A 211 -0.10 -23.01 -17.91
N PHE A 212 0.44 -23.59 -18.97
CA PHE A 212 -0.23 -23.73 -20.25
C PHE A 212 -0.72 -25.17 -20.38
N ASN A 213 -1.98 -25.33 -20.80
CA ASN A 213 -2.57 -26.62 -21.10
C ASN A 213 -3.13 -26.62 -22.53
N CYS A 214 -2.75 -27.61 -23.32
CA CYS A 214 -3.33 -27.83 -24.65
C CYS A 214 -4.58 -28.71 -24.56
N SER A 215 -5.42 -28.68 -25.60
CA SER A 215 -6.60 -29.54 -25.73
C SER A 215 -6.23 -31.04 -25.78
N CYS A 216 -5.01 -31.38 -26.21
CA CYS A 216 -4.52 -32.77 -26.23
C CYS A 216 -3.92 -33.24 -24.89
N GLY A 217 -3.97 -32.41 -23.84
CA GLY A 217 -3.41 -32.74 -22.52
C GLY A 217 -1.94 -32.38 -22.33
N SER A 218 -1.20 -32.07 -23.40
CA SER A 218 0.18 -31.60 -23.29
C SER A 218 0.25 -30.26 -22.57
N SER A 219 1.16 -30.16 -21.60
CA SER A 219 1.25 -29.02 -20.71
C SER A 219 2.65 -28.41 -20.66
N TYR A 220 2.73 -27.14 -20.27
CA TYR A 220 3.97 -26.39 -20.08
C TYR A 220 3.89 -25.54 -18.81
N ILE A 221 4.99 -25.46 -18.07
CA ILE A 221 5.14 -24.53 -16.94
C ILE A 221 6.24 -23.52 -17.20
N GLY A 222 5.89 -22.25 -17.02
CA GLY A 222 6.81 -21.15 -17.18
C GLY A 222 6.69 -20.10 -16.08
N ARG A 223 7.80 -19.41 -15.81
CA ARG A 223 7.84 -18.23 -14.95
C ARG A 223 7.86 -16.93 -15.75
N THR A 224 7.36 -15.86 -15.16
CA THR A 224 7.54 -14.49 -15.68
C THR A 224 7.62 -13.46 -14.55
N ILE A 225 8.52 -12.49 -14.71
CA ILE A 225 8.56 -11.29 -13.86
C ILE A 225 7.56 -10.25 -14.38
N ARG A 226 7.42 -10.16 -15.72
CA ARG A 226 6.52 -9.28 -16.44
C ARG A 226 5.11 -9.84 -16.47
N GLN A 227 4.17 -9.09 -17.04
CA GLN A 227 2.79 -9.55 -17.23
C GLN A 227 2.74 -10.82 -18.08
N VAL A 228 1.91 -11.80 -17.68
CA VAL A 228 1.74 -13.07 -18.41
C VAL A 228 1.33 -12.82 -19.86
N ARG A 229 0.48 -11.83 -20.16
CA ARG A 229 0.10 -11.48 -21.54
C ARG A 229 1.30 -11.22 -22.45
N LEU A 230 2.36 -10.61 -21.92
CA LEU A 230 3.57 -10.33 -22.70
C LEU A 230 4.31 -11.63 -22.97
N ARG A 231 4.37 -12.52 -21.98
CA ARG A 231 4.99 -13.83 -22.15
C ARG A 231 4.21 -14.73 -23.11
N VAL A 232 2.88 -14.67 -23.09
CA VAL A 232 2.04 -15.36 -24.07
C VAL A 232 2.33 -14.87 -25.48
N ARG A 233 2.45 -13.55 -25.71
CA ARG A 233 2.81 -13.00 -27.03
C ARG A 233 4.20 -13.42 -27.52
N GLU A 234 5.11 -13.74 -26.61
CA GLU A 234 6.42 -14.30 -26.96
C GLU A 234 6.31 -15.77 -27.38
N HIS A 235 5.42 -16.54 -26.74
CA HIS A 235 5.12 -17.92 -27.13
C HIS A 235 4.28 -17.99 -28.42
N LEU A 236 3.33 -17.07 -28.59
CA LEU A 236 2.37 -16.99 -29.70
C LEU A 236 2.57 -15.67 -30.45
N PRO A 237 3.56 -15.59 -31.34
CA PRO A 237 3.84 -14.38 -32.09
C PRO A 237 2.73 -14.09 -33.12
N ALA A 238 2.51 -12.82 -33.45
CA ALA A 238 1.40 -12.39 -34.32
C ALA A 238 1.40 -13.04 -35.72
N TRP A 239 2.57 -13.45 -36.22
CA TRP A 239 2.68 -14.13 -37.51
C TRP A 239 2.04 -15.53 -37.49
N PHE A 240 2.04 -16.23 -36.35
CA PHE A 240 1.41 -17.55 -36.21
C PHE A 240 -0.11 -17.45 -36.41
N SER A 241 -0.72 -16.40 -35.87
CA SER A 241 -2.15 -16.10 -36.06
C SER A 241 -2.50 -15.72 -37.51
N ARG A 242 -1.52 -15.33 -38.33
CA ARG A 242 -1.68 -15.01 -39.75
C ARG A 242 -1.42 -16.21 -40.67
N GLY A 243 -1.09 -17.39 -40.12
CA GLY A 243 -0.77 -18.58 -40.91
C GLY A 243 0.61 -18.54 -41.58
N GLU A 244 1.48 -17.60 -41.20
CA GLU A 244 2.88 -17.60 -41.64
C GLU A 244 3.67 -18.63 -40.81
N ILE A 245 4.75 -19.20 -41.34
CA ILE A 245 5.69 -20.03 -40.57
C ILE A 245 7.07 -19.36 -40.57
N LYS A 246 7.58 -19.03 -39.39
CA LYS A 246 8.92 -18.44 -39.16
C LYS A 246 9.67 -19.24 -38.09
N CYS A 247 10.86 -18.76 -37.70
CA CYS A 247 11.69 -19.37 -36.67
C CYS A 247 10.90 -19.63 -35.36
N ILE A 248 10.82 -20.91 -34.97
CA ILE A 248 10.14 -21.38 -33.76
C ILE A 248 11.12 -21.26 -32.57
N LYS A 249 10.74 -20.48 -31.55
CA LYS A 249 11.59 -20.19 -30.37
C LYS A 249 11.03 -20.72 -29.05
N SER A 250 9.94 -21.48 -29.10
CA SER A 250 9.20 -21.92 -27.92
C SER A 250 8.70 -23.35 -28.11
N SER A 251 8.81 -24.19 -27.08
CA SER A 251 8.22 -25.53 -27.08
C SER A 251 6.70 -25.52 -27.26
N ILE A 252 6.00 -24.57 -26.63
CA ILE A 252 4.54 -24.36 -26.86
C ILE A 252 4.25 -24.13 -28.35
N LEU A 253 5.00 -23.23 -29.01
CA LEU A 253 4.78 -22.90 -30.42
C LEU A 253 5.10 -24.09 -31.33
N SER A 254 6.20 -24.81 -31.07
CA SER A 254 6.55 -26.03 -31.81
C SER A 254 5.39 -27.02 -31.77
N HIS A 255 4.93 -27.34 -30.57
CA HIS A 255 3.82 -28.27 -30.38
C HIS A 255 2.55 -27.84 -31.13
N LEU A 256 2.18 -26.56 -31.11
CA LEU A 256 1.00 -26.07 -31.82
C LEU A 256 1.15 -26.11 -33.34
N VAL A 257 2.36 -25.89 -33.87
CA VAL A 257 2.66 -26.02 -35.30
C VAL A 257 2.60 -27.49 -35.72
N ASP A 258 3.20 -28.38 -34.92
CA ASP A 258 3.28 -29.82 -35.22
C ASP A 258 1.91 -30.51 -35.16
N THR A 259 1.05 -30.08 -34.23
CA THR A 259 -0.28 -30.68 -34.02
C THR A 259 -1.41 -29.97 -34.73
N GLY A 260 -1.22 -28.72 -35.16
CA GLY A 260 -2.27 -27.89 -35.75
C GLY A 260 -3.38 -27.49 -34.77
N HIS A 261 -3.20 -27.66 -33.46
CA HIS A 261 -4.21 -27.34 -32.45
C HIS A 261 -4.48 -25.83 -32.34
N ARG A 262 -5.77 -25.47 -32.21
CA ARG A 262 -6.19 -24.10 -31.93
C ARG A 262 -6.43 -23.92 -30.44
N ILE A 263 -5.92 -22.82 -29.88
CA ILE A 263 -6.03 -22.52 -28.45
C ILE A 263 -6.73 -21.18 -28.23
N ASP A 264 -7.58 -21.12 -27.21
CA ASP A 264 -8.00 -19.85 -26.61
C ASP A 264 -7.02 -19.50 -25.49
N VAL A 265 -6.40 -18.32 -25.60
CA VAL A 265 -5.37 -17.84 -24.68
C VAL A 265 -5.91 -17.70 -23.25
N ASN A 266 -7.17 -17.29 -23.08
CA ASN A 266 -7.72 -17.02 -21.76
C ASN A 266 -7.98 -18.31 -20.96
N THR A 267 -8.27 -19.41 -21.64
CA THR A 267 -8.50 -20.72 -21.03
C THR A 267 -7.24 -21.56 -20.94
N ALA A 268 -6.38 -21.51 -21.96
CA ALA A 268 -5.16 -22.30 -22.04
C ALA A 268 -4.07 -21.85 -21.05
N PHE A 269 -3.95 -20.54 -20.75
CA PHE A 269 -2.96 -20.00 -19.83
C PHE A 269 -3.56 -19.66 -18.47
N ARG A 270 -3.09 -20.32 -17.40
CA ARG A 270 -3.54 -20.08 -16.03
C ARG A 270 -2.38 -19.74 -15.12
N VAL A 271 -2.58 -18.83 -14.18
CA VAL A 271 -1.59 -18.51 -13.16
C VAL A 271 -1.73 -19.48 -11.99
N ILE A 272 -0.70 -20.26 -11.71
CA ILE A 272 -0.72 -21.28 -10.65
C ILE A 272 -0.11 -20.78 -9.34
N TYR A 273 0.83 -19.81 -9.41
CA TYR A 273 1.45 -19.26 -8.21
C TYR A 273 1.90 -17.82 -8.43
N ARG A 274 1.64 -16.93 -7.46
CA ARG A 274 2.02 -15.51 -7.50
C ARG A 274 2.98 -15.20 -6.37
N ILE A 275 4.08 -14.52 -6.68
CA ILE A 275 5.03 -14.08 -5.67
C ILE A 275 4.61 -12.69 -5.15
N PRO A 276 4.58 -12.48 -3.82
CA PRO A 276 4.24 -11.19 -3.24
C PRO A 276 5.12 -10.06 -3.80
N LYS A 277 4.46 -8.99 -4.27
CA LYS A 277 5.14 -7.78 -4.79
C LYS A 277 5.90 -7.00 -3.71
N SER A 278 5.63 -7.25 -2.43
CA SER A 278 6.29 -6.63 -1.28
C SER A 278 7.76 -7.03 -1.12
N LEU A 279 8.21 -8.08 -1.81
CA LEU A 279 9.59 -8.56 -1.76
C LEU A 279 10.49 -7.82 -2.75
N SER A 280 11.77 -7.67 -2.40
CA SER A 280 12.77 -7.07 -3.29
C SER A 280 12.89 -7.83 -4.60
N ARG A 281 13.31 -7.15 -5.68
CA ARG A 281 13.43 -7.75 -7.02
C ARG A 281 14.30 -9.02 -7.01
N THR A 282 15.42 -8.98 -6.29
CA THR A 282 16.36 -10.09 -6.16
C THR A 282 15.74 -11.30 -5.47
N VAL A 283 14.99 -11.08 -4.38
CA VAL A 283 14.30 -12.17 -3.66
C VAL A 283 13.20 -12.76 -4.53
N ARG A 284 12.41 -11.92 -5.22
CA ARG A 284 11.36 -12.40 -6.14
C ARG A 284 11.92 -13.28 -7.26
N LEU A 285 13.04 -12.89 -7.85
CA LEU A 285 13.73 -13.68 -8.88
C LEU A 285 14.11 -15.07 -8.39
N ARG A 286 14.76 -15.15 -7.22
CA ARG A 286 15.17 -16.43 -6.62
C ARG A 286 13.97 -17.32 -6.32
N LEU A 287 12.93 -16.76 -5.71
CA LEU A 287 11.71 -17.52 -5.42
C LEU A 287 10.98 -17.98 -6.69
N LEU A 288 10.98 -17.19 -7.77
CA LEU A 288 10.40 -17.62 -9.05
C LEU A 288 11.15 -18.81 -9.63
N HIS A 289 12.48 -18.82 -9.55
CA HIS A 289 13.28 -19.95 -10.03
C HIS A 289 12.99 -21.22 -9.23
N ILE A 290 12.97 -21.12 -7.91
CA ILE A 290 12.69 -22.25 -7.01
C ILE A 290 11.28 -22.77 -7.25
N ALA A 291 10.28 -21.89 -7.22
CA ALA A 291 8.89 -22.29 -7.34
C ALA A 291 8.58 -22.87 -8.75
N GLU A 292 9.23 -22.38 -9.81
CA GLU A 292 9.09 -22.98 -11.14
C GLU A 292 9.70 -24.39 -11.18
N ALA A 293 10.90 -24.57 -10.62
CA ALA A 293 11.55 -25.87 -10.55
C ALA A 293 10.70 -26.90 -9.76
N VAL A 294 10.15 -26.47 -8.62
CA VAL A 294 9.22 -27.30 -7.83
C VAL A 294 7.97 -27.64 -8.64
N ALA A 295 7.36 -26.66 -9.30
CA ALA A 295 6.14 -26.89 -10.08
C ALA A 295 6.38 -27.87 -11.25
N ILE A 296 7.48 -27.70 -12.00
CA ILE A 296 7.87 -28.63 -13.07
C ILE A 296 8.10 -30.03 -12.51
N ARG A 297 8.84 -30.15 -11.39
CA ARG A 297 9.12 -31.45 -10.77
C ARG A 297 7.86 -32.17 -10.28
N SER A 298 6.90 -31.43 -9.71
CA SER A 298 5.66 -31.99 -9.18
C SER A 298 4.66 -32.40 -10.27
N THR A 299 4.63 -31.68 -11.40
CA THR A 299 3.60 -31.89 -12.45
C THR A 299 4.13 -32.58 -13.70
N LYS A 300 5.46 -32.65 -13.88
CA LYS A 300 6.16 -33.27 -15.02
C LYS A 300 5.55 -32.92 -16.40
N PRO A 301 5.48 -31.61 -16.75
CA PRO A 301 4.84 -31.17 -17.98
C PRO A 301 5.67 -31.56 -19.23
N GLU A 302 5.01 -32.19 -20.20
CA GLU A 302 5.61 -32.74 -21.42
C GLU A 302 6.38 -31.70 -22.25
N LEU A 303 5.93 -30.44 -22.28
CA LEU A 303 6.54 -29.41 -23.13
C LEU A 303 7.72 -28.69 -22.46
N CYS A 304 8.13 -29.11 -21.26
CA CYS A 304 9.29 -28.56 -20.55
C CYS A 304 10.62 -29.26 -20.85
N ILE A 305 10.71 -30.06 -21.92
CA ILE A 305 11.88 -30.88 -22.32
C ILE A 305 13.22 -30.12 -22.27
N GLN A 306 13.25 -28.84 -22.67
CA GLN A 306 14.47 -28.01 -22.63
C GLN A 306 15.01 -27.73 -21.21
N LYS A 307 14.25 -28.05 -20.16
CA LYS A 307 14.61 -27.80 -18.75
C LYS A 307 14.97 -29.06 -17.97
N GLU A 308 15.01 -30.22 -18.61
CA GLU A 308 15.49 -31.47 -17.98
C GLU A 308 16.99 -31.44 -17.65
N HIS A 309 17.76 -30.49 -18.22
CA HIS A 309 19.17 -30.28 -17.89
C HIS A 309 19.43 -29.41 -16.64
N VAL A 310 18.41 -29.16 -15.81
CA VAL A 310 18.65 -28.59 -14.48
C VAL A 310 19.27 -29.68 -13.63
N GLN A 311 20.59 -29.59 -13.39
CA GLN A 311 21.34 -30.49 -12.50
C GLN A 311 20.50 -30.80 -11.25
N THR A 312 20.18 -32.07 -11.09
CA THR A 312 19.53 -32.63 -9.91
C THR A 312 20.45 -32.39 -8.73
N LEU A 313 20.14 -31.40 -7.88
CA LEU A 313 20.74 -31.32 -6.56
C LEU A 313 20.17 -32.50 -5.74
N PHE A 314 20.93 -33.58 -5.66
CA PHE A 314 20.75 -34.63 -4.67
C PHE A 314 21.04 -34.04 -3.30
N LEU A 315 20.02 -33.43 -2.69
CA LEU A 315 20.07 -33.09 -1.28
C LEU A 315 19.64 -34.34 -0.50
N PRO A 316 20.47 -34.86 0.41
CA PRO A 316 20.07 -35.92 1.31
C PRO A 316 19.04 -35.32 2.28
N TRP A 317 17.76 -35.58 2.01
CA TRP A 317 16.73 -35.31 3.00
C TRP A 317 16.87 -36.38 4.09
N PRO A 318 16.96 -36.02 5.38
CA PRO A 318 16.93 -37.02 6.43
C PRO A 318 15.60 -37.77 6.36
N THR A 319 15.68 -39.09 6.32
CA THR A 319 14.52 -39.96 6.56
C THR A 319 14.05 -39.69 7.99
N LEU A 320 12.77 -39.37 8.12
CA LEU A 320 12.09 -39.39 9.40
C LEU A 320 11.83 -40.86 9.72
N ASP A 321 12.70 -41.44 10.54
CA ASP A 321 12.40 -42.68 11.28
C ASP A 321 11.48 -42.36 12.47
#